data_AF-A0A924LNA6-F1
#
_entry.id   AF-A0A924LNA6-F1
#
_cell.length_a   1.000
_cell.length_b   1.000
_cell.length_c   1.000
_cell.angle_alpha   90.00
_cell.angle_beta   90.00
_cell.angle_gamma   90.00
#
_symmetry.space_group_name_H-M   'P 1'
#
loop_
_entity.id
_entity.type
_entity.pdbx_description
1 polymer ?
#
loop_
_entity_poly.entity_id
_entity_poly.type
_entity_poly.pdbx_seq_one_letter_code
_entity_poly.pdbx_strand_id
1 'polypeptide(L)'
;LALTDHSPRLKVARGLTAERLSLQLAVVAGLAERLLPFRLLTGIEVDIHDDGSLDQTPEMLGALDVVVASVHSKLAMDSAAMTRRMLTAVRDPHTDVLGHCTGRLVTGGRGTRAQSSFDAAAVFAECAERGVAVEVNCRPERQDPPDDLLTLAVEAGCLFSIDTDAHAPGQLDWRALGVERAVRCGVPPERIVTTWPVGDLLAWTSHDR
;
A
#
# COMPACT_ATOMS: atom_id res chain seq x y z
N LEU A 1 1.98 14.09 -2.58
CA LEU A 1 2.21 12.89 -3.41
C LEU A 1 3.21 12.03 -2.67
N ALA A 2 3.01 10.71 -2.56
CA ALA A 2 4.03 9.79 -2.08
C ALA A 2 4.70 9.10 -3.27
N LEU A 3 6.02 8.99 -3.22
CA LEU A 3 6.79 8.19 -4.17
C LEU A 3 7.06 6.83 -3.52
N THR A 4 6.41 5.78 -4.00
CA THR A 4 6.46 4.43 -3.43
C THR A 4 7.00 3.43 -4.44
N ASP A 5 8.25 3.65 -4.89
CA ASP A 5 8.90 2.71 -5.80
C ASP A 5 9.10 1.33 -5.15
N HIS A 6 9.17 0.29 -5.98
CA HIS A 6 9.26 -1.09 -5.50
C HIS A 6 10.61 -1.44 -4.85
N SER A 7 10.57 -2.34 -3.86
CA SER A 7 11.75 -2.99 -3.26
C SER A 7 12.40 -4.05 -4.20
N PRO A 8 13.61 -4.54 -3.88
CA PRO A 8 14.48 -5.30 -4.80
C PRO A 8 13.88 -6.57 -5.42
N ARG A 9 13.03 -7.29 -4.69
CA ARG A 9 12.54 -8.61 -5.12
C ARG A 9 11.65 -8.54 -6.35
N LEU A 10 11.02 -7.40 -6.63
CA LEU A 10 10.33 -7.16 -7.90
C LEU A 10 11.32 -6.88 -9.04
N LYS A 11 12.00 -7.94 -9.48
CA LYS A 11 13.05 -7.88 -10.53
C LYS A 11 12.58 -7.26 -11.84
N VAL A 12 11.29 -7.38 -12.17
CA VAL A 12 10.71 -6.79 -13.39
C VAL A 12 10.70 -5.25 -13.33
N ALA A 13 10.59 -4.67 -12.13
CA ALA A 13 10.54 -3.22 -11.92
C ALA A 13 11.91 -2.57 -11.64
N ARG A 14 13.02 -3.34 -11.66
CA ARG A 14 14.34 -2.88 -11.19
C ARG A 14 14.27 -2.28 -9.77
N GLY A 15 13.67 -3.01 -8.84
CA GLY A 15 13.45 -2.60 -7.46
C GLY A 15 14.68 -2.01 -6.75
N LEU A 16 14.45 -1.11 -5.79
CA LEU A 16 15.48 -0.32 -5.12
C LEU A 16 16.13 -1.10 -3.98
N THR A 17 17.43 -1.38 -4.08
CA THR A 17 18.24 -1.79 -2.93
C THR A 17 18.32 -0.64 -1.91
N ALA A 18 18.72 -0.92 -0.68
CA ALA A 18 18.91 0.11 0.36
C ALA A 18 19.82 1.26 -0.14
N GLU A 19 20.87 0.94 -0.89
CA GLU A 19 21.78 1.93 -1.47
C GLU A 19 21.09 2.79 -2.53
N ARG A 20 20.29 2.17 -3.41
CA ARG A 20 19.55 2.91 -4.46
C ARG A 20 18.42 3.75 -3.88
N LEU A 21 17.74 3.25 -2.85
CA LEU A 21 16.73 4.01 -2.13
C LEU A 21 17.37 5.21 -1.42
N SER A 22 18.51 5.03 -0.74
CA SER A 22 19.29 6.13 -0.14
C SER A 22 19.61 7.24 -1.16
N LEU A 23 20.01 6.87 -2.38
CA LEU A 23 20.25 7.83 -3.46
C LEU A 23 18.97 8.57 -3.87
N GLN A 24 17.83 7.87 -3.96
CA GLN A 24 16.55 8.49 -4.25
C GLN A 24 16.13 9.47 -3.14
N LEU A 25 16.29 9.11 -1.87
CA LEU A 25 16.00 9.99 -0.74
C LEU A 25 16.83 11.28 -0.80
N ALA A 26 18.12 11.17 -1.14
CA ALA A 26 18.98 12.34 -1.33
C ALA A 26 18.50 13.24 -2.49
N VAL A 27 18.03 12.66 -3.60
CA VAL A 27 17.44 13.42 -4.72
C VAL A 27 16.16 14.13 -4.29
N VAL A 28 15.25 13.43 -3.59
CA VAL A 28 13.99 14.01 -3.10
C VAL A 28 14.28 15.16 -2.14
N ALA A 29 15.21 14.99 -1.20
CA ALA A 29 15.63 16.03 -0.27
C ALA A 29 16.19 17.26 -1.00
N GLY A 30 17.02 17.07 -2.02
CA GLY A 30 17.57 18.17 -2.85
C GLY A 30 16.52 18.91 -3.69
N LEU A 31 15.32 18.36 -3.86
CA LEU A 31 14.21 18.99 -4.58
C LEU A 31 13.21 19.69 -3.65
N ALA A 32 13.24 19.43 -2.35
CA ALA A 32 12.18 19.83 -1.41
C ALA A 32 11.88 21.34 -1.44
N GLU A 33 12.90 22.21 -1.35
CA GLU A 33 12.72 23.67 -1.40
C GLU A 33 12.16 24.15 -2.74
N ARG A 34 12.59 23.54 -3.84
CA ARG A 34 12.19 23.92 -5.21
C ARG A 34 10.76 23.53 -5.53
N LEU A 35 10.20 22.58 -4.79
CA LEU A 35 8.86 22.07 -5.00
C LEU A 35 7.79 22.84 -4.21
N LEU A 36 8.17 23.68 -3.25
CA LEU A 36 7.21 24.40 -2.42
C LEU A 36 6.17 25.19 -3.27
N PRO A 37 4.87 25.15 -2.92
CA PRO A 37 4.29 24.53 -1.71
C PRO A 37 3.99 23.02 -1.85
N PHE A 38 4.32 22.39 -2.98
CA PHE A 38 4.14 20.95 -3.17
C PHE A 38 5.14 20.15 -2.33
N ARG A 39 4.66 19.07 -1.73
CA ARG A 39 5.48 18.12 -0.98
C ARG A 39 5.42 16.73 -1.62
N LEU A 40 6.62 16.19 -1.86
CA LEU A 40 6.85 14.80 -2.23
C LEU A 40 7.24 14.04 -0.96
N LEU A 41 6.42 13.05 -0.57
CA LEU A 41 6.69 12.17 0.55
C LEU A 41 7.58 11.02 0.09
N THR A 42 8.53 10.65 0.93
CA THR A 42 9.40 9.50 0.69
C THR A 42 8.67 8.22 1.08
N GLY A 43 8.70 7.21 0.23
CA GLY A 43 8.08 5.95 0.57
C GLY A 43 8.63 4.79 -0.24
N ILE A 44 8.05 3.63 0.01
CA ILE A 44 8.38 2.40 -0.72
C ILE A 44 7.12 1.54 -0.81
N GLU A 45 6.99 0.82 -1.92
CA GLU A 45 6.16 -0.38 -1.94
C GLU A 45 7.06 -1.59 -1.70
N VAL A 46 7.09 -2.04 -0.45
CA VAL A 46 7.94 -3.14 -0.01
C VAL A 46 7.26 -4.50 -0.24
N ASP A 47 8.01 -5.42 -0.84
CA ASP A 47 7.57 -6.80 -1.03
C ASP A 47 7.42 -7.52 0.33
N ILE A 48 6.30 -8.21 0.50
CA ILE A 48 6.12 -9.16 1.60
C ILE A 48 6.74 -10.49 1.18
N HIS A 49 7.71 -10.98 1.94
CA HIS A 49 8.34 -12.29 1.75
C HIS A 49 7.39 -13.45 2.06
N ASP A 50 7.77 -14.67 1.69
CA ASP A 50 6.90 -15.84 1.83
C ASP A 50 6.59 -16.18 3.29
N ASP A 51 7.48 -15.79 4.21
CA ASP A 51 7.32 -15.89 5.67
C ASP A 51 6.64 -14.66 6.30
N GLY A 52 6.37 -13.64 5.50
CA GLY A 52 5.73 -12.39 5.91
C GLY A 52 6.69 -11.27 6.32
N SER A 53 8.00 -11.51 6.34
CA SER A 53 8.99 -10.43 6.54
C SER A 53 9.00 -9.44 5.37
N LEU A 54 9.44 -8.21 5.60
CA LEU A 54 9.48 -7.15 4.58
C LEU A 54 10.83 -7.15 3.85
N ASP A 55 10.82 -6.90 2.53
CA ASP A 55 11.99 -6.84 1.64
C ASP A 55 12.83 -5.55 1.78
N GLN A 56 13.00 -5.07 3.03
CA GLN A 56 13.94 -4.02 3.39
C GLN A 56 14.43 -4.12 4.84
N THR A 57 15.51 -3.40 5.14
CA THR A 57 16.00 -3.34 6.53
C THR A 57 15.10 -2.44 7.37
N PRO A 58 14.89 -2.76 8.67
CA PRO A 58 14.12 -1.92 9.59
C PRO A 58 14.61 -0.46 9.61
N GLU A 59 15.93 -0.24 9.58
CA GLU A 59 16.51 1.10 9.61
C GLU A 59 16.13 1.91 8.36
N MET A 60 16.04 1.27 7.20
CA MET A 60 15.62 1.94 5.96
C MET A 60 14.12 2.23 5.99
N LEU A 61 13.30 1.27 6.41
CA LEU A 61 11.85 1.47 6.52
C LEU A 61 11.52 2.58 7.52
N GLY A 62 12.25 2.66 8.64
CA GLY A 62 12.13 3.73 9.64
C GLY A 62 12.46 5.12 9.12
N ALA A 63 13.20 5.25 8.01
CA ALA A 63 13.59 6.53 7.43
C ALA A 63 12.59 7.11 6.40
N LEU A 64 11.51 6.37 6.08
CA LEU A 64 10.53 6.76 5.06
C LEU A 64 9.32 7.48 5.66
N ASP A 65 8.68 8.38 4.91
CA ASP A 65 7.43 9.00 5.37
C ASP A 65 6.27 7.96 5.39
N VAL A 66 6.22 7.04 4.40
CA VAL A 66 5.16 6.04 4.24
C VAL A 66 5.70 4.70 3.68
N VAL A 67 5.24 3.57 4.22
CA VAL A 67 5.56 2.21 3.75
C VAL A 67 4.28 1.47 3.35
N VAL A 68 4.23 1.04 2.09
CA VAL A 68 3.18 0.17 1.56
C VAL A 68 3.71 -1.26 1.48
N ALA A 69 3.10 -2.20 2.19
CA ALA A 69 3.47 -3.62 2.14
C ALA A 69 2.53 -4.39 1.21
N SER A 70 3.08 -5.07 0.20
CA SER A 70 2.30 -5.76 -0.84
C SER A 70 2.80 -7.17 -1.11
N VAL A 71 1.88 -8.08 -1.45
CA VAL A 71 2.22 -9.44 -1.90
C VAL A 71 2.34 -9.45 -3.44
N HIS A 72 3.54 -9.68 -3.98
CA HIS A 72 3.73 -9.79 -5.45
C HIS A 72 4.08 -11.20 -5.95
N SER A 73 4.30 -12.14 -5.04
CA SER A 73 4.81 -13.48 -5.37
C SER A 73 4.02 -14.57 -4.66
N LYS A 74 4.01 -15.78 -5.25
CA LYS A 74 3.24 -16.92 -4.74
C LYS A 74 1.78 -16.56 -4.44
N LEU A 75 1.14 -15.85 -5.36
CA LEU A 75 -0.26 -15.40 -5.20
C LEU A 75 -1.27 -16.56 -5.13
N ALA A 76 -0.91 -17.74 -5.63
CA ALA A 76 -1.68 -18.98 -5.50
C ALA A 76 -1.26 -19.85 -4.30
N MET A 77 -0.68 -19.23 -3.25
CA MET A 77 -0.35 -19.91 -1.99
C MET A 77 -1.63 -20.39 -1.28
N ASP A 78 -1.53 -21.46 -0.49
CA ASP A 78 -2.60 -21.95 0.37
C ASP A 78 -3.14 -20.84 1.29
N SER A 79 -4.46 -20.86 1.53
CA SER A 79 -5.18 -19.81 2.26
C SER A 79 -4.60 -19.57 3.65
N ALA A 80 -4.36 -20.63 4.43
CA ALA A 80 -3.87 -20.48 5.80
C ALA A 80 -2.42 -19.96 5.82
N ALA A 81 -1.60 -20.34 4.83
CA ALA A 81 -0.25 -19.82 4.69
C ALA A 81 -0.25 -18.34 4.26
N MET A 82 -1.10 -17.95 3.32
CA MET A 82 -1.24 -16.55 2.91
C MET A 82 -1.74 -15.67 4.06
N THR A 83 -2.72 -16.13 4.83
CA THR A 83 -3.18 -15.43 6.05
C THR A 83 -2.02 -15.16 7.01
N ARG A 84 -1.22 -16.18 7.35
CA ARG A 84 -0.07 -15.99 8.26
C ARG A 84 0.94 -15.01 7.69
N ARG A 85 1.24 -15.12 6.39
CA ARG A 85 2.16 -14.22 5.70
C ARG A 85 1.70 -12.76 5.79
N MET A 86 0.43 -12.49 5.49
CA MET A 86 -0.14 -11.15 5.55
C MET A 86 -0.20 -10.62 6.98
N LEU A 87 -0.62 -11.44 7.95
CA LEU A 87 -0.65 -11.05 9.35
C LEU A 87 0.74 -10.68 9.87
N THR A 88 1.79 -11.44 9.53
CA THR A 88 3.17 -11.09 9.91
C THR A 88 3.56 -9.72 9.36
N ALA A 89 3.24 -9.40 8.10
CA ALA A 89 3.56 -8.11 7.50
C ALA A 89 2.76 -6.95 8.12
N VAL A 90 1.46 -7.15 8.37
CA VAL A 90 0.60 -6.16 9.05
C VAL A 90 1.06 -5.90 10.48
N ARG A 91 1.71 -6.89 11.11
CA ARG A 91 2.29 -6.79 12.46
C ARG A 91 3.63 -6.09 12.53
N ASP A 92 4.28 -5.86 11.39
CA ASP A 92 5.55 -5.15 11.35
C ASP A 92 5.32 -3.67 11.74
N PRO A 93 6.09 -3.10 12.67
CA PRO A 93 5.91 -1.72 13.13
C PRO A 93 6.14 -0.66 12.05
N HIS A 94 6.71 -1.03 10.90
CA HIS A 94 6.90 -0.11 9.79
C HIS A 94 5.78 -0.15 8.76
N THR A 95 4.83 -1.09 8.81
CA THR A 95 3.78 -1.19 7.78
C THR A 95 2.72 -0.13 8.04
N ASP A 96 2.58 0.84 7.13
CA ASP A 96 1.52 1.86 7.21
C ASP A 96 0.28 1.45 6.39
N VAL A 97 0.50 0.83 5.23
CA VAL A 97 -0.56 0.46 4.28
C VAL A 97 -0.38 -0.98 3.81
N LEU A 98 -1.46 -1.77 3.85
CA LEU A 98 -1.55 -3.03 3.12
C LEU A 98 -1.98 -2.75 1.67
N GLY A 99 -1.03 -2.83 0.75
CA GLY A 99 -1.25 -2.61 -0.69
C GLY A 99 -2.02 -3.76 -1.35
N HIS A 100 -2.69 -3.47 -2.47
CA HIS A 100 -3.56 -4.33 -3.31
C HIS A 100 -3.59 -5.80 -2.86
N CYS A 101 -4.38 -6.04 -1.82
CA CYS A 101 -4.18 -7.18 -0.92
C CYS A 101 -4.53 -8.55 -1.50
N THR A 102 -5.30 -8.59 -2.60
CA THR A 102 -5.60 -9.86 -3.27
C THR A 102 -4.65 -10.13 -4.44
N GLY A 103 -3.93 -9.11 -4.90
CA GLY A 103 -3.08 -9.17 -6.08
C GLY A 103 -3.83 -9.46 -7.37
N ARG A 104 -5.17 -9.30 -7.42
CA ARG A 104 -5.98 -9.64 -8.61
C ARG A 104 -5.67 -8.75 -9.82
N LEU A 105 -6.00 -9.27 -11.01
CA LEU A 105 -6.12 -8.49 -12.23
C LEU A 105 -7.44 -8.87 -12.92
N VAL A 106 -8.33 -7.90 -13.11
CA VAL A 106 -9.67 -8.14 -13.65
C VAL A 106 -9.78 -7.84 -15.15
N THR A 107 -8.85 -7.06 -15.70
CA THR A 107 -8.83 -6.68 -17.13
C THR A 107 -7.45 -6.15 -17.56
N GLY A 108 -7.31 -5.80 -18.84
CA GLY A 108 -6.17 -5.06 -19.38
C GLY A 108 -5.11 -5.92 -20.10
N GLY A 109 -4.10 -5.25 -20.67
CA GLY A 109 -3.08 -5.89 -21.51
C GLY A 109 -2.14 -6.86 -20.78
N ARG A 110 -2.15 -6.87 -19.43
CA ARG A 110 -1.42 -7.83 -18.59
C ARG A 110 -2.19 -9.15 -18.38
N GLY A 111 -3.40 -9.26 -18.94
CA GLY A 111 -4.29 -10.40 -18.75
C GLY A 111 -5.04 -10.35 -17.42
N THR A 112 -5.72 -11.45 -17.11
CA THR A 112 -6.48 -11.61 -15.86
C THR A 112 -5.73 -12.50 -14.88
N ARG A 113 -5.89 -12.23 -13.59
CA ARG A 113 -5.32 -13.01 -12.49
C ARG A 113 -6.33 -13.11 -11.36
N ALA A 114 -6.56 -14.33 -10.88
CA ALA A 114 -7.44 -14.59 -9.75
C ALA A 114 -6.91 -13.93 -8.46
N GLN A 115 -7.81 -13.72 -7.51
CA GLN A 115 -7.47 -13.26 -6.16
C GLN A 115 -6.64 -14.32 -5.42
N SER A 116 -5.70 -13.89 -4.60
CA SER A 116 -5.15 -14.74 -3.54
C SER A 116 -6.23 -15.12 -2.54
N SER A 117 -6.20 -16.37 -2.06
CA SER A 117 -7.07 -16.83 -0.99
C SER A 117 -6.41 -16.55 0.36
N PHE A 118 -7.14 -15.93 1.28
CA PHE A 118 -6.73 -15.71 2.67
C PHE A 118 -7.97 -15.45 3.54
N ASP A 119 -7.80 -15.49 4.85
CA ASP A 119 -8.82 -15.08 5.82
C ASP A 119 -8.85 -13.55 5.91
N ALA A 120 -9.69 -12.93 5.07
CA ALA A 120 -9.81 -11.49 5.00
C ALA A 120 -10.35 -10.86 6.29
N ALA A 121 -11.22 -11.56 7.02
CA ALA A 121 -11.74 -11.06 8.29
C ALA A 121 -10.62 -10.95 9.33
N ALA A 122 -9.77 -11.98 9.44
CA ALA A 122 -8.62 -11.95 10.34
C ALA A 122 -7.61 -10.86 9.95
N VAL A 123 -7.30 -10.72 8.66
CA VAL A 123 -6.34 -9.71 8.19
C VAL A 123 -6.86 -8.29 8.41
N PHE A 124 -8.12 -8.00 8.07
CA PHE A 124 -8.68 -6.66 8.26
C PHE A 124 -8.90 -6.30 9.72
N ALA A 125 -9.24 -7.26 10.58
CA ALA A 125 -9.28 -7.05 12.02
C ALA A 125 -7.90 -6.63 12.56
N GLU A 126 -6.82 -7.30 12.12
CA GLU A 126 -5.45 -6.93 12.51
C GLU A 126 -5.05 -5.56 11.96
N CYS A 127 -5.42 -5.24 10.71
CA CYS A 127 -5.20 -3.89 10.15
C CYS A 127 -5.88 -2.82 10.99
N ALA A 128 -7.13 -3.03 11.40
CA ALA A 128 -7.86 -2.09 12.24
C ALA A 128 -7.23 -1.96 13.64
N GLU A 129 -6.83 -3.07 14.27
CA GLU A 129 -6.18 -3.07 15.58
C GLU A 129 -4.86 -2.29 15.59
N ARG A 130 -4.07 -2.40 14.51
CA ARG A 130 -2.75 -1.78 14.39
C ARG A 130 -2.76 -0.41 13.74
N GLY A 131 -3.91 0.06 13.28
CA GLY A 131 -3.99 1.30 12.50
C GLY A 131 -3.30 1.21 11.14
N VAL A 132 -3.11 0.02 10.57
CA VAL A 132 -2.63 -0.18 9.19
C VAL A 132 -3.78 0.08 8.24
N ALA A 133 -3.59 0.99 7.29
CA ALA A 133 -4.62 1.30 6.30
C ALA A 133 -4.72 0.21 5.22
N VAL A 134 -5.93 -0.06 4.74
CA VAL A 134 -6.17 -0.93 3.59
C VAL A 134 -6.20 -0.06 2.32
N GLU A 135 -5.39 -0.42 1.32
CA GLU A 135 -5.40 0.28 0.03
C GLU A 135 -6.74 0.11 -0.69
N VAL A 136 -7.22 1.17 -1.35
CA VAL A 136 -8.26 1.15 -2.37
C VAL A 136 -7.60 1.54 -3.69
N ASN A 137 -7.09 0.53 -4.40
CA ASN A 137 -6.32 0.74 -5.61
C ASN A 137 -7.23 1.20 -6.76
N CYS A 138 -7.01 2.42 -7.27
CA CYS A 138 -7.82 3.01 -8.33
C CYS A 138 -7.49 2.47 -9.72
N ARG A 139 -6.40 1.69 -9.87
CA ARG A 139 -5.97 1.19 -11.17
C ARG A 139 -7.08 0.32 -11.79
N PRO A 140 -7.55 0.61 -13.02
CA PRO A 140 -8.67 -0.09 -13.64
C PRO A 140 -8.50 -1.61 -13.74
N GLU A 141 -7.26 -2.07 -13.93
CA GLU A 141 -6.94 -3.49 -14.02
C GLU A 141 -6.97 -4.21 -12.66
N ARG A 142 -6.80 -3.49 -11.54
CA ARG A 142 -6.73 -4.07 -10.19
C ARG A 142 -8.07 -3.99 -9.49
N GLN A 143 -8.56 -2.77 -9.29
CA GLN A 143 -9.74 -2.48 -8.45
C GLN A 143 -9.67 -3.25 -7.13
N ASP A 144 -8.58 -3.16 -6.39
CA ASP A 144 -8.26 -4.08 -5.28
C ASP A 144 -8.27 -3.33 -3.93
N PRO A 145 -8.86 -3.88 -2.84
CA PRO A 145 -9.66 -5.10 -2.72
C PRO A 145 -10.92 -5.05 -3.59
N PRO A 146 -11.55 -6.19 -3.97
CA PRO A 146 -12.91 -6.22 -4.52
C PRO A 146 -13.95 -5.60 -3.57
N ASP A 147 -15.12 -5.22 -4.10
CA ASP A 147 -16.14 -4.47 -3.35
C ASP A 147 -16.66 -5.23 -2.10
N ASP A 148 -16.74 -6.56 -2.14
CA ASP A 148 -17.11 -7.40 -1.00
C ASP A 148 -16.06 -7.36 0.13
N LEU A 149 -14.77 -7.48 -0.22
CA LEU A 149 -13.68 -7.34 0.74
C LEU A 149 -13.50 -5.88 1.22
N LEU A 150 -13.76 -4.89 0.37
CA LEU A 150 -13.77 -3.49 0.78
C LEU A 150 -14.86 -3.23 1.82
N THR A 151 -16.06 -3.78 1.62
CA THR A 151 -17.16 -3.72 2.59
C THR A 151 -16.76 -4.38 3.92
N LEU A 152 -16.12 -5.55 3.86
CA LEU A 152 -15.61 -6.24 5.05
C LEU A 152 -14.57 -5.40 5.81
N ALA A 153 -13.65 -4.73 5.11
CA ALA A 153 -12.68 -3.83 5.73
C ALA A 153 -13.35 -2.61 6.39
N VAL A 154 -14.43 -2.08 5.78
CA VAL A 154 -15.22 -0.98 6.36
C VAL A 154 -15.87 -1.41 7.67
N GLU A 155 -16.47 -2.60 7.70
CA GLU A 155 -17.10 -3.21 8.88
C GLU A 155 -16.09 -3.53 9.99
N ALA A 156 -14.89 -3.98 9.62
CA ALA A 156 -13.81 -4.28 10.56
C ALA A 156 -13.24 -3.02 11.25
N GLY A 157 -13.55 -1.83 10.76
CA GLY A 157 -13.05 -0.58 11.35
C GLY A 157 -11.74 -0.08 10.76
N CYS A 158 -11.29 -0.60 9.61
CA CYS A 158 -10.01 -0.20 9.02
C CYS A 158 -9.95 1.29 8.64
N LEU A 159 -8.74 1.81 8.60
CA LEU A 159 -8.36 3.01 7.84
C LEU A 159 -8.15 2.65 6.36
N PHE A 160 -8.17 3.63 5.47
CA PHE A 160 -8.06 3.44 4.02
C PHE A 160 -7.10 4.41 3.36
N SER A 161 -6.29 3.91 2.43
CA SER A 161 -5.52 4.73 1.49
C SER A 161 -6.16 4.64 0.11
N ILE A 162 -6.50 5.77 -0.52
CA ILE A 162 -6.94 5.79 -1.93
C ILE A 162 -5.79 6.32 -2.79
N ASP A 163 -5.23 5.46 -3.63
CA ASP A 163 -4.16 5.82 -4.58
C ASP A 163 -4.37 5.15 -5.95
N THR A 164 -3.55 5.54 -6.92
CA THR A 164 -3.71 5.15 -8.32
C THR A 164 -2.74 4.09 -8.81
N ASP A 165 -1.75 3.69 -8.00
CA ASP A 165 -0.62 2.85 -8.44
C ASP A 165 -0.02 3.38 -9.78
N ALA A 166 0.19 4.70 -9.86
CA ALA A 166 0.52 5.37 -11.12
C ALA A 166 1.97 5.13 -11.54
N HIS A 167 2.15 4.64 -12.76
CA HIS A 167 3.43 4.43 -13.44
C HIS A 167 3.65 5.40 -14.61
N ALA A 168 2.70 6.30 -14.85
CA ALA A 168 2.80 7.40 -15.81
C ALA A 168 1.89 8.57 -15.36
N PRO A 169 2.20 9.84 -15.71
CA PRO A 169 1.45 10.99 -15.21
C PRO A 169 -0.07 10.92 -15.43
N GLY A 170 -0.52 10.50 -16.62
CA GLY A 170 -1.96 10.39 -16.93
C GLY A 170 -2.71 9.31 -16.12
N GLN A 171 -1.99 8.45 -15.39
CA GLN A 171 -2.61 7.44 -14.52
C GLN A 171 -3.08 8.02 -13.18
N LEU A 172 -2.62 9.23 -12.82
CA LEU A 172 -3.11 9.95 -11.64
C LEU A 172 -4.60 10.33 -11.76
N ASP A 173 -5.12 10.43 -12.98
CA ASP A 173 -6.54 10.75 -13.23
C ASP A 173 -7.48 9.60 -12.84
N TRP A 174 -6.95 8.39 -12.61
CA TRP A 174 -7.75 7.24 -12.18
C TRP A 174 -8.31 7.38 -10.76
N ARG A 175 -7.84 8.35 -9.97
CA ARG A 175 -8.30 8.59 -8.59
C ARG A 175 -9.82 8.63 -8.47
N ALA A 176 -10.52 9.20 -9.45
CA ALA A 176 -11.98 9.27 -9.46
C ALA A 176 -12.65 7.88 -9.37
N LEU A 177 -12.03 6.86 -9.95
CA LEU A 177 -12.55 5.49 -9.95
C LEU A 177 -12.52 4.87 -8.54
N GLY A 178 -11.43 5.04 -7.79
CA GLY A 178 -11.36 4.55 -6.41
C GLY A 178 -12.25 5.33 -5.46
N VAL A 179 -12.39 6.65 -5.65
CA VAL A 179 -13.34 7.47 -4.88
C VAL A 179 -14.78 7.01 -5.10
N GLU A 180 -15.18 6.74 -6.34
CA GLU A 180 -16.51 6.20 -6.65
C GLU A 180 -16.76 4.87 -5.92
N ARG A 181 -15.77 3.97 -5.93
CA ARG A 181 -15.84 2.69 -5.22
C ARG A 181 -15.93 2.86 -3.70
N ALA A 182 -15.13 3.76 -3.14
CA ALA A 182 -15.13 4.07 -1.71
C ALA A 182 -16.50 4.59 -1.26
N VAL A 183 -17.11 5.52 -2.02
CA VAL A 183 -18.46 6.03 -1.76
C VAL A 183 -19.49 4.90 -1.85
N ARG A 184 -19.44 4.07 -2.91
CA ARG A 184 -20.37 2.95 -3.11
C ARG A 184 -20.31 1.92 -1.98
N CYS A 185 -19.12 1.66 -1.44
CA CYS A 185 -18.92 0.70 -0.34
C CYS A 185 -19.04 1.35 1.06
N GLY A 186 -19.41 2.63 1.15
CA GLY A 186 -19.64 3.31 2.42
C GLY A 186 -18.38 3.58 3.24
N VAL A 187 -17.22 3.77 2.59
CA VAL A 187 -15.98 4.17 3.28
C VAL A 187 -16.15 5.58 3.86
N PRO A 188 -16.03 5.77 5.20
CA PRO A 188 -16.19 7.10 5.79
C PRO A 188 -15.01 8.01 5.44
N PRO A 189 -15.26 9.28 5.05
CA PRO A 189 -14.20 10.23 4.69
C PRO A 189 -13.11 10.39 5.74
N GLU A 190 -13.49 10.42 7.02
CA GLU A 190 -12.58 10.57 8.15
C GLU A 190 -11.59 9.39 8.30
N ARG A 191 -11.93 8.22 7.75
CA ARG A 191 -11.06 7.03 7.73
C ARG A 191 -10.20 6.92 6.48
N ILE A 192 -10.27 7.90 5.56
CA ILE A 192 -9.42 7.93 4.36
C ILE A 192 -8.19 8.79 4.64
N VAL A 193 -7.06 8.13 4.91
CA VAL A 193 -5.81 8.79 5.33
C VAL A 193 -5.26 9.75 4.28
N THR A 194 -5.53 9.50 2.99
CA THR A 194 -5.11 10.38 1.90
C THR A 194 -5.90 11.69 1.79
N THR A 195 -6.91 11.90 2.65
CA THR A 195 -7.63 13.17 2.80
C THR A 195 -7.11 14.02 3.95
N TRP A 196 -6.27 13.46 4.83
CA TRP A 196 -5.79 14.14 6.02
C TRP A 196 -4.78 15.25 5.69
N PRO A 197 -4.69 16.29 6.53
CA PRO A 197 -3.55 17.20 6.52
C PRO A 197 -2.24 16.42 6.62
N VAL A 198 -1.22 16.87 5.89
CA VAL A 198 0.08 16.15 5.83
C VAL A 198 0.73 15.97 7.20
N GLY A 199 0.51 16.90 8.14
CA GLY A 199 1.01 16.77 9.51
C GLY A 199 0.37 15.59 10.25
N ASP A 200 -0.95 15.39 10.09
CA ASP A 200 -1.69 14.31 10.73
C ASP A 200 -1.33 12.95 10.10
N LEU A 201 -1.16 12.91 8.78
CA LEU A 201 -0.69 11.72 8.07
C LEU A 201 0.70 11.28 8.57
N LEU A 202 1.64 12.22 8.72
CA LEU A 202 2.99 11.91 9.20
C LEU A 202 3.02 11.53 10.67
N ALA A 203 2.17 12.14 11.49
CA ALA A 203 2.02 11.76 12.89
C ALA A 203 1.44 10.35 13.04
N TRP A 204 0.51 9.95 12.16
CA TRP A 204 -0.03 8.60 12.08
C TRP A 204 1.04 7.59 11.68
N THR A 205 1.78 7.81 10.60
CA THR A 205 2.81 6.86 10.16
C THR A 205 3.99 6.78 11.13
N SER A 206 4.23 7.77 11.99
CA SER A 206 5.32 7.75 12.97
C SER A 206 4.93 7.20 14.35
N HIS A 207 3.66 6.83 14.59
CA HIS A 207 3.15 6.63 15.96
C HIS A 207 3.84 5.50 16.73
N ASP A 208 4.25 4.44 16.03
CA ASP A 208 4.87 3.23 16.61
C ASP A 208 6.35 3.06 16.22
N ARG A 209 6.98 4.12 15.67
CA ARG A 209 8.39 4.14 15.23
C ARG A 209 9.32 4.88 16.19
#